data_AF-A0A1I3XI67-F1
#
_entry.id   AF-A0A1I3XI67-F1
#
_cell.length_a   1.000
_cell.length_b   1.000
_cell.length_c   1.000
_cell.angle_alpha   90.00
_cell.angle_beta   90.00
_cell.angle_gamma   90.00
#
_symmetry.space_group_name_H-M   'P 1'
#
loop_
_entity.id
_entity.type
_entity.pdbx_description
1 polymer ?
#
loop_
_entity_poly.entity_id
_entity_poly.type
_entity_poly.pdbx_seq_one_letter_code
_entity_poly.pdbx_strand_id
1 'polypeptide(L)'
;MEYPAVHQKFIEMGFERIEHAVTSSYRLPILCEKTGRVYPLFVTAVTFEHGQTMINYEEASFEESRSVPLSVRKAAYEKLIELEQRFLESPSASVKQAKNGSMARNMEEIKKLGEEMKDLKTGSEIIDENKIPDPIQ
;
A
#
# COMPACT_ATOMS: atom_id res chain seq x y z
N MET A 1 -5.10 -33.19 6.38
CA MET A 1 -5.71 -33.65 7.65
C MET A 1 -4.57 -33.88 8.62
N GLU A 2 -4.35 -32.96 9.56
CA GLU A 2 -3.39 -33.19 10.65
C GLU A 2 -3.99 -34.19 11.64
N TYR A 3 -3.18 -35.15 12.10
CA TYR A 3 -3.59 -36.11 13.12
C TYR A 3 -3.34 -35.48 14.50
N PRO A 4 -4.38 -35.05 15.24
CA PRO A 4 -4.22 -34.29 16.48
C PRO A 4 -3.39 -35.06 17.52
N ALA A 5 -3.48 -36.39 17.51
CA ALA A 5 -2.72 -37.29 18.39
C ALA A 5 -1.20 -37.26 18.17
N VAL A 6 -0.75 -37.01 16.94
CA VAL A 6 0.69 -36.92 16.62
C VAL A 6 1.23 -35.57 17.09
N HIS A 7 0.49 -34.50 16.86
CA HIS A 7 0.85 -33.16 17.30
C HIS A 7 0.99 -33.07 18.82
N GLN A 8 0.02 -33.59 19.57
CA GLN A 8 0.04 -33.62 21.04
C GLN A 8 1.34 -34.26 21.58
N LYS A 9 1.78 -35.36 20.93
CA LYS A 9 2.96 -36.11 21.33
C LYS A 9 4.26 -35.34 21.09
N PHE A 10 4.35 -34.53 20.04
CA PHE A 10 5.50 -33.65 19.82
C PHE A 10 5.62 -32.57 20.91
N ILE A 11 4.50 -31.95 21.29
CA ILE A 11 4.47 -30.95 22.36
C ILE A 11 4.88 -31.57 23.71
N GLU A 12 4.36 -32.75 24.04
CA GLU A 12 4.71 -33.48 25.27
C GLU A 12 6.20 -33.86 25.35
N MET A 13 6.85 -34.05 24.20
CA MET A 13 8.30 -34.32 24.12
C MET A 13 9.16 -33.03 24.15
N GLY A 14 8.55 -31.85 24.32
CA GLY A 14 9.24 -30.57 24.39
C GLY A 14 9.60 -29.96 23.03
N PHE A 15 9.01 -30.45 21.93
CA PHE A 15 9.15 -29.80 20.63
C PHE A 15 8.20 -28.61 20.53
N GLU A 16 8.67 -27.50 19.98
CA GLU A 16 7.86 -26.33 19.66
C GLU A 16 7.41 -26.39 18.21
N ARG A 17 6.14 -26.04 17.94
CA ARG A 17 5.66 -25.88 16.57
C ARG A 17 6.20 -24.57 16.01
N ILE A 18 6.79 -24.65 14.81
CA ILE A 18 7.14 -23.47 14.03
C ILE A 18 6.02 -23.26 13.01
N GLU A 19 5.39 -22.09 13.04
CA GLU A 19 4.41 -21.72 12.02
C GLU A 19 5.12 -21.37 10.72
N HIS A 20 4.74 -22.02 9.62
CA HIS A 20 5.24 -21.67 8.30
C HIS A 20 4.44 -20.51 7.69
N ALA A 21 5.18 -19.55 7.13
CA ALA A 21 4.61 -18.46 6.35
C ALA A 21 5.16 -18.54 4.92
N VAL A 22 4.27 -18.42 3.93
CA VAL A 22 4.64 -18.44 2.51
C VAL A 22 4.53 -17.03 1.96
N THR A 23 5.67 -16.49 1.51
CA THR A 23 5.71 -15.20 0.81
C THR A 23 5.45 -15.40 -0.68
N SER A 24 4.44 -14.73 -1.20
CA SER A 24 4.06 -14.71 -2.61
C SER A 24 4.25 -13.31 -3.18
N SER A 25 4.74 -13.21 -4.41
CA SER A 25 4.91 -11.94 -5.12
C SER A 25 3.96 -11.87 -6.31
N TYR A 26 3.25 -10.74 -6.43
CA TYR A 26 2.27 -10.48 -7.48
C TYR A 26 2.73 -9.30 -8.33
N ARG A 27 2.40 -9.35 -9.62
CA ARG A 27 2.74 -8.31 -10.60
C ARG A 27 1.46 -7.81 -11.27
N LEU A 28 1.21 -6.51 -11.19
CA LEU A 28 0.08 -5.83 -11.82
C LEU A 28 0.58 -4.86 -12.90
N PRO A 29 0.24 -5.06 -14.18
CA PRO A 29 0.60 -4.12 -15.24
C PRO A 29 -0.25 -2.85 -15.19
N ILE A 30 0.39 -1.67 -15.15
CA ILE A 30 -0.30 -0.38 -15.20
C ILE A 30 0.06 0.37 -16.47
N LEU A 31 -0.93 0.58 -17.34
CA LEU A 31 -0.74 1.28 -18.61
C LEU A 31 -0.71 2.81 -18.40
N CYS A 32 0.32 3.46 -18.94
CA CYS A 32 0.36 4.90 -19.07
C CYS A 32 -0.29 5.32 -20.39
N GLU A 33 -1.53 5.79 -20.34
CA GLU A 33 -2.30 6.18 -21.54
C GLU A 33 -1.59 7.24 -22.40
N LYS A 34 -0.80 8.13 -21.79
CA LYS A 34 -0.06 9.19 -22.50
C LYS A 34 1.11 8.67 -23.32
N THR A 35 1.76 7.59 -22.87
CA THR A 35 3.01 7.11 -23.47
C THR A 35 2.89 5.71 -24.08
N GLY A 36 1.77 5.02 -23.83
CA GLY A 36 1.57 3.62 -24.18
C GLY A 36 2.45 2.63 -23.41
N ARG A 37 3.29 3.10 -22.47
CA ARG A 37 4.20 2.24 -21.69
C ARG A 37 3.48 1.58 -20.54
N VAL A 38 3.87 0.35 -20.24
CA VAL A 38 3.37 -0.41 -19.09
C VAL A 38 4.38 -0.33 -17.96
N TYR A 39 3.91 -0.01 -16.77
CA TYR A 39 4.69 0.06 -15.54
C TYR A 39 4.23 -1.08 -14.62
N PRO A 40 5.00 -2.17 -14.50
CA PRO A 40 4.64 -3.27 -13.61
C PRO A 40 4.78 -2.85 -12.16
N LEU A 41 3.68 -2.93 -11.40
CA LEU A 41 3.63 -2.79 -9.95
C LEU A 41 3.80 -4.17 -9.32
N PHE A 42 4.72 -4.29 -8.36
CA PHE A 42 4.88 -5.47 -7.53
C PHE A 42 4.22 -5.28 -6.18
N VAL A 43 3.62 -6.35 -5.67
CA VAL A 43 3.06 -6.43 -4.32
C VAL A 43 3.41 -7.79 -3.75
N THR A 44 3.90 -7.82 -2.51
CA THR A 44 4.17 -9.05 -1.77
C THR A 44 3.01 -9.34 -0.82
N ALA A 45 2.71 -10.62 -0.62
CA ALA A 45 1.77 -11.07 0.40
C ALA A 45 2.35 -12.27 1.15
N VAL A 46 2.01 -12.37 2.42
CA VAL A 46 2.42 -13.45 3.31
C VAL A 46 1.18 -14.23 3.72
N THR A 47 1.15 -15.52 3.40
CA THR A 47 0.09 -16.44 3.79
C THR A 47 0.58 -17.34 4.93
N PHE A 48 -0.13 -17.32 6.05
CA PHE A 48 0.12 -18.14 7.23
C PHE A 48 -0.64 -19.48 7.12
N GLU A 49 -0.18 -20.51 7.84
CA GLU A 49 -0.80 -21.86 7.86
C GLU A 49 -2.32 -21.86 8.13
N HIS A 50 -2.78 -20.89 8.92
CA HIS A 50 -4.18 -20.71 9.30
C HIS A 50 -5.05 -20.14 8.17
N GLY A 51 -4.49 -19.98 6.96
CA GLY A 51 -5.16 -19.43 5.78
C GLY A 51 -5.25 -17.90 5.77
N GLN A 52 -4.80 -17.23 6.84
CA GLN A 52 -4.74 -15.78 6.89
C GLN A 52 -3.67 -15.29 5.91
N THR A 53 -4.02 -14.32 5.07
CA THR A 53 -3.08 -13.67 4.14
C THR A 53 -2.99 -12.19 4.48
N MET A 54 -1.76 -11.69 4.60
CA MET A 54 -1.45 -10.28 4.81
C MET A 54 -0.74 -9.74 3.58
N ILE A 55 -1.19 -8.58 3.08
CA ILE A 55 -0.58 -7.90 1.94
C ILE A 55 0.37 -6.82 2.46
N ASN A 56 1.59 -6.78 1.90
CA ASN A 56 2.60 -5.78 2.24
C ASN A 56 2.48 -4.59 1.29
N TYR A 57 1.63 -3.62 1.63
CA TYR A 57 1.42 -2.42 0.82
C TYR A 57 2.63 -1.47 0.83
N GLU A 58 3.41 -1.46 1.91
CA GLU A 58 4.59 -0.58 2.06
C GLU A 58 5.75 -0.97 1.13
N GLU A 59 5.86 -2.26 0.82
CA GLU A 59 6.88 -2.79 -0.09
C GLU A 59 6.45 -2.71 -1.57
N ALA A 60 5.21 -2.24 -1.82
CA ALA A 60 4.70 -2.14 -3.18
C ALA A 60 5.52 -1.15 -4.00
N SER A 61 6.06 -1.62 -5.13
CA SER A 61 7.05 -0.87 -5.89
C SER A 61 6.96 -1.17 -7.38
N PHE A 62 7.43 -0.24 -8.20
CA PHE A 62 7.53 -0.45 -9.64
C PHE A 62 8.85 -1.14 -10.00
N GLU A 63 8.83 -2.00 -11.03
CA GLU A 63 10.04 -2.66 -11.54
C GLU A 63 11.10 -1.66 -12.02
N GLU A 64 10.65 -0.53 -12.57
CA GLU A 64 11.54 0.47 -13.15
C GLU A 64 12.03 1.47 -12.09
N SER A 65 13.35 1.64 -12.00
CA SER A 65 14.02 2.70 -11.22
C SER A 65 13.94 4.10 -11.86
N ARG A 66 13.33 4.21 -13.05
CA ARG A 66 13.10 5.48 -13.74
C ARG A 66 11.94 6.24 -13.12
N SER A 67 11.88 7.55 -13.38
CA SER A 67 10.80 8.40 -12.87
C SER A 67 9.43 7.94 -13.38
N VAL A 68 8.68 7.23 -12.52
CA VAL A 68 7.31 6.81 -12.83
C VAL A 68 6.40 8.05 -12.90
N PRO A 69 5.64 8.27 -13.99
CA PRO A 69 4.75 9.42 -14.13
C PRO A 69 3.69 9.49 -13.03
N LEU A 70 3.30 10.71 -12.63
CA LEU A 70 2.28 10.92 -11.60
C LEU A 70 0.94 10.22 -11.91
N SER A 71 0.53 10.19 -13.18
CA SER A 71 -0.69 9.51 -13.59
C SER A 71 -0.65 8.00 -13.33
N VAL A 72 0.53 7.39 -13.50
CA VAL A 72 0.75 5.96 -13.24
C VAL A 72 0.77 5.68 -11.74
N ARG A 73 1.42 6.54 -10.96
CA ARG A 73 1.42 6.43 -9.49
C ARG A 73 0.01 6.56 -8.92
N LYS A 74 -0.79 7.49 -9.45
CA LYS A 74 -2.20 7.65 -9.06
C LYS A 74 -3.00 6.39 -9.37
N ALA A 75 -2.88 5.84 -10.58
CA ALA A 75 -3.55 4.60 -10.95
C ALA A 75 -3.12 3.41 -10.08
N ALA A 76 -1.84 3.32 -9.70
CA ALA A 76 -1.35 2.31 -8.77
C ALA A 76 -1.99 2.46 -7.38
N TYR A 77 -2.04 3.68 -6.86
CA TYR A 77 -2.65 3.95 -5.56
C TYR A 77 -4.14 3.58 -5.53
N GLU A 78 -4.89 3.95 -6.58
CA GLU A 78 -6.30 3.55 -6.72
C GLU A 78 -6.46 2.02 -6.75
N LYS A 79 -5.56 1.30 -7.42
CA LYS A 79 -5.56 -0.17 -7.45
C LYS A 79 -5.23 -0.80 -6.11
N LEU A 80 -4.32 -0.21 -5.34
CA LEU A 80 -4.00 -0.68 -3.98
C LEU A 80 -5.16 -0.46 -3.01
N ILE A 81 -5.88 0.67 -3.12
CA ILE A 81 -7.11 0.91 -2.35
C ILE A 81 -8.18 -0.13 -2.70
N GLU A 82 -8.40 -0.37 -3.99
CA GLU A 82 -9.36 -1.38 -4.46
C GLU A 82 -9.01 -2.78 -3.92
N LEU A 83 -7.71 -3.11 -3.88
CA LEU A 83 -7.21 -4.35 -3.31
C LEU A 83 -7.52 -4.43 -1.81
N GLU A 84 -7.23 -3.38 -1.04
CA GLU A 84 -7.50 -3.33 0.40
C GLU A 84 -8.99 -3.51 0.72
N GLN A 85 -9.87 -2.80 0.00
CA GLN A 85 -11.32 -2.90 0.17
C GLN A 85 -11.84 -4.32 -0.07
N ARG A 86 -11.39 -4.97 -1.15
CA ARG A 86 -11.78 -6.35 -1.46
C ARG A 86 -11.33 -7.34 -0.39
N PHE A 87 -10.16 -7.12 0.20
CA PHE A 87 -9.67 -7.97 1.30
C PHE A 87 -10.45 -7.72 2.60
N LEU A 88 -10.81 -6.46 2.90
CA LEU A 88 -11.65 -6.12 4.07
C LEU A 88 -13.08 -6.67 3.96
N GLU A 89 -13.65 -6.70 2.75
CA GLU A 89 -14.99 -7.26 2.49
C GLU A 89 -15.00 -8.80 2.49
N SER A 90 -13.83 -9.44 2.44
CA SER A 90 -13.72 -10.90 2.49
C SER A 90 -13.68 -11.42 3.94
N PRO A 91 -14.56 -12.37 4.33
CA PRO A 91 -14.65 -12.84 5.71
C PRO A 91 -13.43 -13.66 6.20
N SER A 92 -12.42 -13.88 5.35
CA SER A 92 -11.15 -14.53 5.71
C SER A 92 -10.03 -13.57 6.12
N ALA A 93 -10.20 -12.25 5.97
CA ALA A 93 -9.25 -11.27 6.46
C ALA A 93 -9.56 -10.94 7.93
N SER A 94 -9.08 -11.78 8.85
CA SER A 94 -9.24 -11.47 10.27
C SER A 94 -8.48 -10.17 10.59
N VAL A 95 -9.25 -9.15 10.95
CA VAL A 95 -8.78 -7.82 11.36
C VAL A 95 -8.09 -7.95 12.71
N LYS A 96 -6.84 -8.42 12.72
CA LYS A 96 -5.96 -8.38 13.89
C LYS A 96 -4.56 -7.98 13.45
N GLN A 97 -4.42 -6.74 12.99
CA GLN A 97 -3.27 -5.85 13.20
C GLN A 97 -3.42 -4.56 12.39
N ALA A 98 -4.44 -3.75 12.71
CA ALA A 98 -4.42 -2.33 12.39
C ALA A 98 -3.57 -1.61 13.44
N LYS A 99 -2.24 -1.77 13.39
CA LYS A 99 -1.32 -1.10 14.31
C LYS A 99 0.06 -0.77 13.75
N ASN A 100 0.18 -0.58 12.43
CA ASN A 100 1.33 0.11 11.83
C ASN A 100 0.81 1.28 10.99
N GLY A 101 1.22 2.50 11.36
CA GLY A 101 1.04 3.71 10.55
C GLY A 101 -0.41 4.14 10.27
N SER A 102 -1.11 4.68 11.28
CA SER A 102 -2.38 5.40 11.08
C SER A 102 -2.16 6.64 10.20
N MET A 103 -2.33 6.51 8.87
CA MET A 103 -2.77 7.66 8.08
C MET A 103 -4.28 7.78 8.23
N ALA A 104 -4.70 8.90 8.83
CA ALA A 104 -6.03 9.52 8.88
C ALA A 104 -7.18 8.64 8.34
N ARG A 105 -7.99 8.12 9.27
CA ARG A 105 -9.00 7.09 9.03
C ARG A 105 -10.40 7.65 8.79
N ASN A 106 -10.53 8.88 8.32
CA ASN A 106 -11.86 9.46 8.09
C ASN A 106 -11.99 10.06 6.68
N MET A 107 -13.00 9.58 5.95
CA MET A 107 -13.37 10.10 4.64
C MET A 107 -13.82 11.58 4.72
N GLU A 108 -14.25 12.04 5.91
CA GLU A 108 -14.49 13.44 6.21
C GLU A 108 -13.20 14.27 6.27
N GLU A 109 -12.08 13.71 6.76
CA GLU A 109 -10.77 14.39 6.76
C GLU A 109 -10.26 14.61 5.33
N ILE A 110 -10.47 13.66 4.42
CA ILE A 110 -10.09 13.80 3.00
C ILE A 110 -10.92 14.89 2.31
N LYS A 111 -12.24 14.94 2.58
CA LYS A 111 -13.09 16.03 2.06
C LYS A 111 -12.65 17.38 2.61
N LYS A 112 -12.36 17.45 3.91
CA LYS A 112 -11.90 18.68 4.56
C LYS A 112 -10.53 19.12 4.04
N LEU A 113 -9.60 18.19 3.82
CA LEU A 113 -8.30 18.49 3.18
C LEU A 113 -8.49 18.97 1.73
N GLY A 114 -9.44 18.40 0.99
CA GLY A 114 -9.78 18.86 -0.36
C GLY A 114 -10.39 20.27 -0.39
N GLU A 115 -11.17 20.62 0.64
CA GLU A 115 -11.68 21.98 0.86
C GLU A 115 -10.56 22.95 1.29
N GLU A 116 -9.71 22.56 2.24
CA GLU A 116 -8.57 23.36 2.70
C GLU A 116 -7.51 23.57 1.59
N MET A 117 -7.33 22.60 0.69
CA MET A 117 -6.48 22.74 -0.51
C MET A 117 -7.09 23.65 -1.58
N LYS A 118 -8.41 23.88 -1.55
CA LYS A 118 -9.09 24.80 -2.47
C LYS A 118 -8.94 26.26 -2.03
N ASP A 119 -8.81 26.48 -0.73
CA ASP A 119 -8.57 27.82 -0.13
C ASP A 119 -7.08 28.18 -0.03
N LEU A 120 -6.17 27.21 -0.17
CA LEU A 120 -4.74 27.46 -0.33
C LEU A 120 -4.46 27.96 -1.74
N LYS A 121 -4.25 29.27 -1.87
CA LYS A 121 -3.76 29.93 -3.09
C LYS A 121 -2.58 29.13 -3.67
N THR A 122 -2.83 28.46 -4.79
CA THR A 122 -1.78 27.91 -5.65
C THR A 122 -0.79 29.03 -5.97
N GLY A 123 0.52 28.74 -5.94
CA GLY A 123 1.61 29.72 -6.13
C GLY A 123 1.57 30.55 -7.43
N SER A 124 0.54 30.38 -8.25
CA SER A 124 0.15 31.21 -9.39
C SER A 124 -0.29 32.64 -9.02
N GLU A 125 -0.60 32.94 -7.75
CA GLU A 125 -0.91 34.32 -7.29
C GLU A 125 0.28 35.04 -6.61
N ILE A 126 1.45 34.41 -6.47
CA ILE A 126 2.64 35.03 -5.83
C ILE A 126 3.49 35.81 -6.85
N ILE A 127 3.15 35.75 -8.15
CA ILE A 127 3.91 36.44 -9.22
C ILE A 127 3.57 37.94 -9.30
N ASP A 128 2.57 38.42 -8.54
CA ASP A 128 2.20 39.85 -8.53
C ASP A 128 2.90 40.71 -7.45
N GLU A 129 3.76 40.12 -6.61
CA GLU A 129 4.63 40.91 -5.73
C GLU A 129 6.08 40.90 -6.22
N ASN A 130 6.28 41.80 -7.17
CA ASN A 130 7.51 42.30 -7.79
C ASN A 130 8.68 42.54 -6.79
N LYS A 131 9.31 41.47 -6.30
CA LYS A 131 10.55 41.55 -5.49
C LYS A 131 11.57 40.54 -5.96
N ILE A 132 12.30 40.92 -7.00
CA ILE A 132 13.65 40.41 -7.25
C ILE A 132 14.61 41.42 -6.60
N PRO A 133 15.23 41.13 -5.45
CA PRO A 133 16.47 41.79 -5.09
C PRO A 133 17.64 41.02 -5.70
N ASP A 134 18.37 41.67 -6.59
CA ASP A 134 19.73 41.33 -7.00
C ASP A 134 20.54 42.64 -7.05
N PRO A 135 21.87 42.69 -6.81
CA PRO A 135 22.80 41.58 -6.94
C PRO A 135 23.79 41.35 -5.78
N ILE A 136 24.34 40.15 -5.76
CA ILE A 136 25.64 39.83 -5.15
C ILE A 136 26.72 40.73 -5.78
N GLN A 137 27.64 41.20 -4.92
CA GLN A 137 28.64 42.25 -5.13
C GLN A 137 29.38 42.25 -6.47
#